data_AF-A0A920ST42-F1
#
_entry.id   AF-A0A920ST42-F1
#
_cell.length_a   1.000
_cell.length_b   1.000
_cell.length_c   1.000
_cell.angle_alpha   90.00
_cell.angle_beta   90.00
_cell.angle_gamma   90.00
#
_symmetry.space_group_name_H-M   'P 1'
#
loop_
_entity.id
_entity.type
_entity.pdbx_description
1 polymer ?
#
loop_
_entity_poly.entity_id
_entity_poly.type
_entity_poly.pdbx_seq_one_letter_code
_entity_poly.pdbx_strand_id
1 'polypeptide(L)'
;MLAGPLCTQCLGDLGADVIKVEPLEHGDDPRRWPPFREEEGVIFLSTNRSKRSIAVNLKTPDGARIRDRLIASADVVLESFGPGVAERLGLDFKSIQQCNPKAVCCSFSGYGSRGPMRKGKGFDLILQAFSGMLSMTGEPGGSPSGVPSPRGTRQRDCTRWLGFWLP
;
A
#
# COMPACT_ATOMS: atom_id res chain seq x y z
N MET A 1 -0.88 2.14 2.92
CA MET A 1 0.27 1.26 3.24
C MET A 1 0.09 -0.21 2.83
N LEU A 2 -1.11 -0.78 2.76
CA LEU A 2 -1.31 -2.12 2.16
C LEU A 2 -2.00 -2.12 0.79
N ALA A 3 -2.90 -1.16 0.53
CA ALA A 3 -3.64 -1.07 -0.73
C ALA A 3 -2.73 -1.03 -1.97
N GLY A 4 -1.70 -0.17 -1.97
CA GLY A 4 -0.74 -0.06 -3.07
C GLY A 4 0.06 -1.36 -3.31
N PRO A 5 0.72 -1.94 -2.29
CA PRO A 5 1.39 -3.23 -2.42
C PRO A 5 0.47 -4.36 -2.88
N LEU A 6 -0.76 -4.46 -2.38
CA LEU A 6 -1.71 -5.48 -2.82
C LEU A 6 -2.12 -5.30 -4.29
N CYS A 7 -2.45 -4.07 -4.71
CA CYS A 7 -2.80 -3.76 -6.09
C CYS A 7 -1.66 -4.14 -7.05
N THR A 8 -0.43 -3.69 -6.74
CA THR A 8 0.74 -4.01 -7.56
C THR A 8 1.13 -5.48 -7.52
N GLN A 9 0.84 -6.20 -6.43
CA GLN A 9 1.02 -7.65 -6.40
C GLN A 9 0.04 -8.34 -7.35
N CYS A 10 -1.24 -7.96 -7.36
CA CYS A 10 -2.20 -8.52 -8.30
C CYS A 10 -1.77 -8.26 -9.75
N LEU A 11 -1.26 -7.06 -10.05
CA LEU A 11 -0.71 -6.76 -11.38
C LEU A 11 0.47 -7.68 -11.74
N GLY A 12 1.42 -7.86 -10.81
CA GLY A 12 2.56 -8.76 -11.01
C GLY A 12 2.15 -10.23 -11.20
N ASP A 13 1.20 -10.71 -10.39
CA ASP A 13 0.64 -12.06 -10.48
C ASP A 13 -0.11 -12.28 -11.82
N LEU A 14 -0.63 -11.21 -12.43
CA LEU A 14 -1.26 -11.23 -13.76
C LEU A 14 -0.25 -11.04 -14.91
N GLY A 15 1.06 -11.00 -14.61
CA GLY A 15 2.13 -10.96 -15.61
C GLY A 15 2.72 -9.57 -15.88
N ALA A 16 2.34 -8.54 -15.11
CA ALA A 16 2.99 -7.23 -15.23
C ALA A 16 4.42 -7.28 -14.66
N ASP A 17 5.36 -6.59 -15.31
CA ASP A 17 6.69 -6.36 -14.75
C ASP A 17 6.66 -5.19 -13.76
N VAL A 18 6.67 -5.53 -12.47
CA VAL A 18 6.49 -4.54 -11.40
C VAL A 18 7.84 -4.21 -10.76
N ILE A 19 8.25 -2.94 -10.87
CA ILE A 19 9.41 -2.39 -10.17
C ILE A 19 8.94 -1.60 -8.95
N LYS A 20 9.28 -2.08 -7.76
CA LYS A 20 9.09 -1.38 -6.50
C LYS A 20 10.28 -0.46 -6.23
N VAL A 21 10.01 0.83 -6.06
CA VAL A 21 11.01 1.83 -5.67
C VAL A 21 10.94 2.05 -4.16
N GLU A 22 12.04 1.78 -3.46
CA GLU A 22 12.12 1.80 -2.00
C GLU A 22 13.19 2.79 -1.50
N PRO A 23 13.07 3.34 -0.28
CA PRO A 23 14.13 4.16 0.32
C PRO A 23 15.36 3.32 0.69
N LEU A 24 16.54 3.95 0.70
CA LEU A 24 17.85 3.28 0.86
C LEU A 24 18.02 2.55 2.21
N GLU A 25 17.64 3.17 3.32
CA GLU A 25 18.07 2.70 4.65
C GLU A 25 17.26 1.51 5.17
N HIS A 26 15.94 1.58 5.03
CA HIS A 26 15.04 0.64 5.70
C HIS A 26 14.05 -0.04 4.74
N GLY A 27 14.11 0.29 3.46
CA GLY A 27 13.12 -0.14 2.47
C GLY A 27 11.70 0.28 2.86
N ASP A 28 10.71 -0.48 2.37
CA ASP A 28 9.32 -0.31 2.76
C ASP A 28 9.08 -0.73 4.22
N ASP A 29 8.24 0.03 4.92
CA ASP A 29 7.97 -0.16 6.35
C ASP A 29 7.51 -1.59 6.74
N PRO A 30 6.70 -2.34 5.95
CA PRO A 30 6.28 -3.69 6.29
C PRO A 30 7.43 -4.70 6.38
N ARG A 31 8.63 -4.39 5.85
CA ARG A 31 9.83 -5.23 6.01
C ARG A 31 10.23 -5.37 7.47
N ARG A 32 9.94 -4.36 8.28
CA ARG A 32 10.30 -4.27 9.69
C ARG A 32 9.13 -4.56 10.63
N TRP A 33 8.01 -5.04 10.09
CA TRP A 33 6.81 -5.31 10.87
C TRP A 33 6.72 -6.79 11.24
N PRO A 34 6.51 -7.13 12.53
CA PRO A 34 6.28 -8.51 12.94
C PRO A 34 4.91 -9.02 12.44
N PRO A 35 4.73 -10.35 12.32
CA PRO A 35 5.73 -11.38 12.56
C PRO A 35 6.81 -11.42 11.48
N PHE A 36 7.99 -11.94 11.83
CA PHE A 36 9.14 -12.04 10.92
C PHE A 36 9.33 -13.48 10.44
N ARG A 37 9.80 -13.62 9.20
CA ARG A 37 10.41 -14.84 8.68
C ARG A 37 11.83 -14.46 8.29
N GLU A 38 12.81 -15.05 8.99
CA GLU A 38 14.21 -14.59 8.96
C GLU A 38 14.27 -13.11 9.38
N GLU A 39 14.83 -12.24 8.54
CA GLU A 39 14.96 -10.80 8.81
C GLU A 39 13.85 -9.95 8.16
N GLU A 40 12.92 -10.58 7.44
CA GLU A 40 11.88 -9.90 6.67
C GLU A 40 10.49 -10.06 7.32
N GLY A 41 9.75 -8.96 7.38
CA GLY A 41 8.37 -8.96 7.85
C GLY A 41 7.47 -9.78 6.93
N VAL A 42 6.68 -10.68 7.51
CA VAL A 42 5.79 -11.59 6.76
C VAL A 42 4.76 -10.80 5.94
N ILE A 43 4.36 -9.61 6.41
CA ILE A 43 3.47 -8.72 5.66
C ILE A 43 4.15 -8.24 4.37
N PHE A 44 5.43 -7.90 4.42
CA PHE A 44 6.18 -7.53 3.22
C PHE A 44 6.24 -8.70 2.24
N LEU A 45 6.65 -9.87 2.71
CA LEU A 45 6.79 -11.09 1.89
C LEU A 45 5.45 -11.48 1.22
N SER A 46 4.34 -11.38 1.95
CA SER A 46 3.01 -11.77 1.47
C SER A 46 2.34 -10.77 0.52
N THR A 47 2.87 -9.54 0.40
CA THR A 47 2.29 -8.46 -0.43
C THR A 47 3.25 -7.93 -1.50
N ASN A 48 4.46 -8.47 -1.62
CA ASN A 48 5.48 -8.02 -2.57
C ASN A 48 6.13 -9.14 -3.40
N ARG A 49 5.54 -10.35 -3.44
CA ARG A 49 5.92 -11.34 -4.45
C ARG A 49 5.67 -10.81 -5.86
N SER A 50 6.35 -11.37 -6.86
CA SER A 50 6.21 -11.01 -8.28
C SER A 50 6.68 -9.59 -8.60
N LYS A 51 7.51 -8.98 -7.74
CA LYS A 51 8.06 -7.63 -7.93
C LYS A 51 9.58 -7.65 -7.87
N ARG A 52 10.21 -6.81 -8.68
CA ARG A 52 11.63 -6.45 -8.54
C ARG A 52 11.71 -5.22 -7.63
N SER A 53 12.79 -5.09 -6.86
CA SER A 53 12.99 -3.96 -5.98
C SER A 53 14.27 -3.21 -6.35
N ILE A 54 14.19 -1.88 -6.30
CA ILE A 54 15.36 -0.99 -6.35
C ILE A 54 15.29 0.01 -5.21
N ALA A 55 16.43 0.23 -4.57
CA ALA A 55 16.56 1.23 -3.52
C ALA A 55 17.04 2.56 -4.12
N VAL A 56 16.26 3.62 -3.99
CA VAL A 56 16.55 4.94 -4.58
C VAL A 56 16.18 6.05 -3.60
N ASN A 57 17.10 6.98 -3.36
CA ASN A 57 16.77 8.22 -2.67
C ASN A 57 16.20 9.25 -3.64
N LEU A 58 14.87 9.28 -3.77
CA LEU A 58 14.15 10.19 -4.66
C LEU A 58 14.32 11.69 -4.35
N LYS A 59 14.94 12.04 -3.22
CA LYS A 59 15.20 13.44 -2.84
C LYS A 59 16.47 14.01 -3.47
N THR A 60 17.32 13.18 -4.07
CA THR A 60 18.56 13.63 -4.71
C THR A 60 18.35 13.89 -6.21
N PRO A 61 19.19 14.73 -6.85
CA PRO A 61 19.14 14.92 -8.29
C PRO A 61 19.29 13.62 -9.08
N ASP A 62 20.16 12.71 -8.65
CA ASP A 62 20.34 11.41 -9.32
C ASP A 62 19.14 10.48 -9.09
N GLY A 63 18.54 10.52 -7.89
CA GLY A 63 17.29 9.80 -7.64
C GLY A 63 16.14 10.31 -8.50
N ALA A 64 16.05 11.61 -8.72
CA ALA A 64 15.08 12.21 -9.64
C ALA A 64 15.33 11.77 -11.10
N ARG A 65 16.59 11.70 -11.55
CA ARG A 65 16.93 11.17 -12.88
C ARG A 65 16.53 9.70 -13.05
N ILE A 66 16.77 8.88 -12.02
CA ILE A 66 16.35 7.46 -12.02
C ILE A 66 14.82 7.37 -12.09
N ARG A 67 14.11 8.14 -11.27
CA ARG A 67 12.65 8.26 -11.29
C ARG A 67 12.13 8.59 -12.69
N ASP A 68 12.67 9.62 -13.32
CA ASP A 68 12.20 10.09 -14.63
C ASP A 68 12.42 9.04 -15.72
N ARG A 69 13.55 8.32 -15.67
CA ARG A 69 13.80 7.18 -16.58
C ARG A 69 12.80 6.05 -16.39
N LEU A 70 12.44 5.72 -15.15
CA LEU A 70 11.45 4.69 -14.85
C LEU A 70 10.05 5.10 -15.33
N ILE A 71 9.66 6.35 -15.06
CA ILE A 71 8.36 6.89 -15.52
C ILE A 71 8.28 6.90 -17.06
N ALA A 72 9.36 7.29 -17.74
CA ALA A 72 9.41 7.35 -19.20
C ALA A 72 9.13 6.00 -19.88
N SER A 73 9.47 4.89 -19.23
CA SER A 73 9.21 3.53 -19.74
C SER A 73 8.00 2.84 -19.13
N ALA A 74 7.35 3.42 -18.11
CA ALA A 74 6.26 2.77 -17.39
C ALA A 74 4.90 2.97 -18.06
N ASP A 75 4.10 1.91 -18.16
CA ASP A 75 2.69 2.00 -18.55
C ASP A 75 1.81 2.51 -17.41
N VAL A 76 2.16 2.18 -16.17
CA VAL A 76 1.43 2.55 -14.96
C VAL A 76 2.40 3.05 -13.90
N VAL A 77 2.11 4.22 -13.32
CA VAL A 77 2.82 4.76 -12.16
C VAL A 77 1.86 4.80 -10.99
N LEU A 78 2.19 4.07 -9.92
CA LEU A 78 1.37 3.93 -8.73
C LEU A 78 2.09 4.50 -7.51
N GLU A 79 1.40 5.36 -6.77
CA GLU A 79 1.90 5.90 -5.52
C GLU A 79 0.82 5.86 -4.41
N SER A 80 1.27 5.81 -3.16
CA SER A 80 0.40 5.80 -1.99
C SER A 80 0.95 6.66 -0.86
N PHE A 81 1.56 7.80 -1.20
CA PHE A 81 2.14 8.70 -0.23
C PHE A 81 1.09 9.54 0.49
N GLY A 82 1.51 10.15 1.61
CA GLY A 82 0.70 11.16 2.27
C GLY A 82 0.49 12.41 1.39
N PRO A 83 -0.54 13.23 1.70
CA PRO A 83 -0.84 14.44 0.94
C PRO A 83 0.39 15.34 0.75
N GLY A 84 0.62 15.79 -0.49
CA GLY A 84 1.71 16.69 -0.88
C GLY A 84 3.10 16.04 -1.04
N VAL A 85 3.27 14.78 -0.65
CA VAL A 85 4.57 14.10 -0.78
C VAL A 85 4.85 13.74 -2.24
N ALA A 86 3.85 13.25 -2.98
CA ALA A 86 4.00 12.91 -4.39
C ALA A 86 4.45 14.13 -5.22
N GLU A 87 3.83 15.30 -5.02
CA GLU A 87 4.20 16.56 -5.68
C GLU A 87 5.65 16.95 -5.39
N ARG A 88 6.07 16.91 -4.11
CA ARG A 88 7.46 17.21 -3.74
C ARG A 88 8.47 16.23 -4.35
N LEU A 89 8.06 15.00 -4.60
CA LEU A 89 8.88 13.96 -5.22
C LEU A 89 8.70 13.86 -6.73
N GLY A 90 7.94 14.77 -7.38
CA GLY A 90 7.67 14.74 -8.82
C GLY A 90 6.95 13.48 -9.29
N LEU A 91 6.10 12.91 -8.43
CA LEU A 91 5.27 11.72 -8.67
C LEU A 91 3.78 12.06 -8.68
N ASP A 92 3.43 13.34 -8.71
CA ASP A 92 2.06 13.76 -8.96
C ASP A 92 1.70 13.62 -10.45
N PHE A 93 0.41 13.71 -10.73
CA PHE A 93 -0.13 13.55 -12.08
C PHE A 93 0.54 14.48 -13.11
N LYS A 94 0.78 15.75 -12.77
CA LYS A 94 1.33 16.71 -13.72
C LYS A 94 2.78 16.37 -14.06
N SER A 95 3.60 16.07 -13.06
CA SER A 95 4.99 15.66 -13.28
C SER A 95 5.10 14.35 -14.08
N ILE A 96 4.27 13.35 -13.76
CA ILE A 96 4.28 12.09 -14.53
C ILE A 96 3.91 12.33 -16.00
N GLN A 97 2.85 13.09 -16.26
CA GLN A 97 2.38 13.37 -17.62
C GLN A 97 3.38 14.20 -18.46
N GLN A 98 4.20 15.04 -17.81
CA GLN A 98 5.29 15.73 -18.48
C GLN A 98 6.39 14.78 -18.94
N CYS A 99 6.67 13.72 -18.17
CA CYS A 99 7.67 12.71 -18.52
C CYS A 99 7.12 11.66 -19.49
N ASN A 100 5.88 11.20 -19.29
CA ASN A 100 5.23 10.18 -20.08
C ASN A 100 3.71 10.43 -20.18
N PRO A 101 3.23 11.05 -21.27
CA PRO A 101 1.81 11.32 -21.48
C PRO A 101 0.92 10.08 -21.62
N LYS A 102 1.51 8.90 -21.87
CA LYS A 102 0.77 7.64 -22.05
C LYS A 102 0.60 6.88 -20.73
N ALA A 103 1.35 7.24 -19.69
CA ALA A 103 1.31 6.53 -18.42
C ALA A 103 -0.02 6.73 -17.70
N VAL A 104 -0.58 5.65 -17.16
CA VAL A 104 -1.72 5.69 -16.25
C VAL A 104 -1.22 6.01 -14.84
N CYS A 105 -1.74 7.09 -14.25
CA CYS A 105 -1.38 7.50 -12.88
C CYS A 105 -2.39 6.98 -11.87
N CYS A 106 -1.94 6.21 -10.87
CA CYS A 106 -2.77 5.72 -9.78
C CYS A 106 -2.27 6.27 -8.44
N SER A 107 -3.15 6.98 -7.72
CA SER A 107 -2.86 7.54 -6.40
C SER A 107 -3.81 6.95 -5.35
N PHE A 108 -3.23 6.38 -4.30
CA PHE A 108 -4.00 5.88 -3.16
C PHE A 108 -3.95 6.88 -2.01
N SER A 109 -5.11 7.39 -1.62
CA SER A 109 -5.29 8.23 -0.44
C SER A 109 -6.50 7.76 0.35
N GLY A 110 -6.47 7.95 1.67
CA GLY A 110 -7.54 7.46 2.53
C GLY A 110 -8.87 8.20 2.37
N TYR A 111 -8.84 9.48 1.99
CA TYR A 111 -10.03 10.32 1.82
C TYR A 111 -10.24 10.81 0.38
N GLY A 112 -9.44 10.31 -0.57
CA GLY A 112 -9.46 10.78 -1.95
C GLY A 112 -8.75 12.12 -2.17
N SER A 113 -8.68 12.55 -3.44
CA SER A 113 -8.02 13.77 -3.87
C SER A 113 -8.90 15.03 -3.78
N ARG A 114 -10.18 14.87 -3.43
CA ARG A 114 -11.18 15.95 -3.39
C ARG A 114 -11.87 16.00 -2.02
N GLY A 115 -12.50 17.13 -1.72
CA GLY A 115 -13.26 17.33 -0.48
C GLY A 115 -12.44 17.92 0.68
N PRO A 116 -13.09 18.13 1.84
CA PRO A 116 -12.50 18.81 3.00
C PRO A 116 -11.41 17.98 3.67
N MET A 117 -11.54 16.64 3.65
CA MET A 117 -10.63 15.70 4.29
C MET A 117 -9.45 15.28 3.40
N ARG A 118 -9.28 15.84 2.21
CA ARG A 118 -8.23 15.44 1.24
C ARG A 118 -6.79 15.51 1.77
N LYS A 119 -6.56 16.32 2.82
CA LYS A 119 -5.26 16.45 3.50
C LYS A 119 -5.12 15.53 4.73
N GLY A 120 -6.15 14.76 5.06
CA GLY A 120 -6.17 13.84 6.19
C GLY A 120 -5.39 12.55 5.92
N LYS A 121 -4.79 11.99 6.96
CA LYS A 121 -4.18 10.67 6.91
C LYS A 121 -5.24 9.61 7.17
N GLY A 122 -5.58 8.81 6.16
CA GLY A 122 -6.51 7.69 6.33
C GLY A 122 -5.77 6.37 6.52
N PHE A 123 -5.53 6.02 7.77
CA PHE A 123 -5.09 4.67 8.15
C PHE A 123 -6.30 3.76 8.30
N ASP A 124 -6.10 2.45 8.17
CA ASP A 124 -7.16 1.44 8.20
C ASP A 124 -8.16 1.64 9.34
N LEU A 125 -7.69 1.70 10.59
CA LEU A 125 -8.57 1.92 11.76
C LEU A 125 -9.32 3.25 11.73
N ILE A 126 -8.71 4.32 11.20
CA ILE A 126 -9.37 5.62 11.06
C ILE A 126 -10.49 5.53 10.03
N LEU A 127 -10.27 4.80 8.93
CA LEU A 127 -11.26 4.60 7.88
C LEU A 127 -12.38 3.66 8.34
N GLN A 128 -12.07 2.62 9.13
CA GLN A 128 -13.08 1.79 9.79
C GLN A 128 -13.94 2.60 10.76
N ALA A 129 -13.32 3.51 11.53
CA ALA A 129 -14.07 4.42 12.42
C ALA A 129 -14.96 5.36 11.61
N PHE A 130 -14.38 5.99 10.59
CA PHE A 130 -15.04 7.00 9.77
C PHE A 130 -16.21 6.43 8.95
N SER A 131 -16.10 5.20 8.47
CA SER A 131 -17.17 4.52 7.73
C SER A 131 -18.33 4.02 8.63
N GLY A 132 -18.21 4.16 9.96
CA GLY A 132 -19.18 3.61 10.90
C GLY A 132 -19.00 2.10 11.15
N MET A 133 -18.02 1.45 10.54
CA MET A 133 -17.77 0.01 10.69
C MET A 133 -17.51 -0.37 12.15
N LEU A 134 -16.75 0.45 12.89
CA LEU A 134 -16.53 0.22 14.32
C LEU A 134 -17.83 0.26 15.12
N SER A 135 -18.76 1.15 14.76
CA SER A 135 -20.05 1.31 15.46
C SER A 135 -20.95 0.09 15.30
N MET A 136 -20.77 -0.68 14.23
CA MET A 136 -21.57 -1.86 13.91
C MET A 136 -20.90 -3.17 14.34
N THR A 137 -19.68 -3.10 14.88
CA THR A 137 -18.86 -4.28 15.18
C THR A 137 -18.52 -4.33 16.66
N GLY A 138 -18.90 -5.40 17.35
CA GLY A 138 -18.63 -5.62 18.78
C GLY A 138 -19.80 -6.30 19.47
N GLU A 139 -19.61 -6.64 20.75
CA GLU A 139 -20.67 -7.19 21.59
C GLU A 139 -21.74 -6.13 21.90
N PRO A 140 -23.04 -6.48 21.93
CA PRO A 140 -24.10 -5.56 22.35
C PRO A 140 -23.80 -4.96 23.73
N GLY A 141 -23.79 -3.61 23.81
CA GLY A 141 -23.46 -2.88 25.04
C GLY A 141 -21.96 -2.79 25.38
N GLY A 142 -21.09 -3.37 24.56
CA GLY A 142 -19.63 -3.25 24.66
C GLY A 142 -19.08 -2.02 23.93
N SER A 143 -17.77 -1.78 24.05
CA SER A 143 -17.09 -0.74 23.27
C SER A 143 -17.03 -1.12 21.78
N PRO A 144 -17.11 -0.12 20.87
CA PRO A 144 -16.87 -0.34 19.44
C PRO A 144 -15.55 -1.06 19.18
N SER A 145 -15.58 -2.09 18.34
CA SER A 145 -14.41 -2.92 18.03
C SER A 145 -14.15 -2.94 16.53
N GLY A 146 -12.87 -3.03 16.14
CA GLY A 146 -12.50 -3.21 14.74
C GLY A 146 -12.94 -4.56 14.22
N VAL A 147 -13.35 -4.63 12.95
CA VAL A 147 -13.40 -5.93 12.27
C VAL A 147 -11.99 -6.49 12.33
N PRO A 148 -11.80 -7.76 12.75
CA PRO A 148 -10.47 -8.34 12.81
C PRO A 148 -9.86 -8.33 11.41
N SER A 149 -8.97 -7.36 11.16
CA SER A 149 -7.90 -7.58 10.19
C SER A 149 -7.07 -8.77 10.71
N PRO A 150 -6.31 -9.49 9.87
CA PRO A 150 -5.52 -10.66 10.30
C PRO A 150 -4.49 -10.41 11.42
N ARG A 151 -4.49 -9.23 12.06
CA ARG A 151 -3.61 -8.80 13.14
C ARG A 151 -4.24 -8.87 14.54
N GLY A 152 -5.37 -9.56 14.74
CA GLY A 152 -6.15 -9.39 15.97
C GLY A 152 -6.85 -10.60 16.58
N THR A 153 -6.69 -11.83 16.09
CA THR A 153 -7.21 -12.97 16.86
C THR A 153 -6.31 -13.19 18.07
N ARG A 154 -6.83 -12.94 19.29
CA ARG A 154 -6.42 -13.75 20.43
C ARG A 154 -6.61 -15.19 20.00
N GLN A 155 -5.49 -15.88 19.83
CA GLN A 155 -5.43 -17.28 19.46
C GLN A 155 -5.91 -18.12 20.65
N ARG A 156 -7.22 -18.11 20.88
CA ARG A 156 -7.93 -19.11 21.68
C ARG A 156 -9.16 -19.50 20.87
N ASP A 157 -9.12 -20.74 20.39
CA ASP A 157 -10.25 -21.52 19.89
C ASP A 157 -10.84 -21.20 18.51
N CYS A 158 -10.01 -21.34 17.47
CA CYS A 158 -10.51 -21.67 16.13
C CYS A 158 -9.73 -22.86 15.53
N THR A 159 -9.79 -24.02 16.20
CA THR A 159 -9.30 -25.32 15.69
C THR A 159 -10.33 -26.02 14.79
N ARG A 160 -11.20 -25.28 14.09
CA ARG A 160 -12.17 -25.87 13.15
C ARG A 160 -12.64 -24.84 12.14
N TRP A 161 -12.04 -24.84 10.96
CA TRP A 161 -12.74 -24.47 9.74
C TRP A 161 -12.67 -25.68 8.81
N LEU A 162 -13.78 -26.41 8.75
CA LEU A 162 -14.01 -27.50 7.80
C LEU A 162 -13.94 -26.91 6.39
N GLY A 163 -13.10 -27.51 5.55
CA GLY A 163 -13.21 -27.37 4.11
C GLY A 163 -14.48 -28.06 3.62
N PHE A 164 -15.24 -27.36 2.78
CA PHE A 164 -16.09 -27.99 1.79
C PHE A 164 -15.65 -27.46 0.43
N TRP A 165 -14.80 -28.25 -0.21
CA TRP A 165 -14.76 -28.36 -1.67
C TRP A 165 -15.92 -29.25 -2.09
N LEU A 166 -16.56 -28.92 -3.21
CA LEU A 166 -17.20 -29.83 -4.20
C LEU A 166 -18.12 -28.99 -5.11
N PRO A 167 -18.28 -29.38 -6.38
CA PRO A 167 -17.29 -29.55 -7.45
C PRO A 167 -17.09 -28.28 -8.31
#